data_AF-A0A1M6GY46-F1
#
_entry.id   AF-A0A1M6GY46-F1
#
_cell.length_a   1.000
_cell.length_b   1.000
_cell.length_c   1.000
_cell.angle_alpha   90.00
_cell.angle_beta   90.00
_cell.angle_gamma   90.00
#
_symmetry.space_group_name_H-M   'P 1'
#
loop_
_entity.id
_entity.type
_entity.pdbx_description
1 polymer ?
#
loop_
_entity_poly.entity_id
_entity_poly.type
_entity_poly.pdbx_seq_one_letter_code
_entity_poly.pdbx_strand_id
1 'polypeptide(L)'
;MKLYQNLLSEFKREQTGYATTGIIAQSCIGSIAAMLQLMSEVPALSKFVLLFIVTILCMAYNGAVLAQLNSKTTFNLLIASILFSIMTIVINLI
;
A
#
# COMPACT_ATOMS: atom_id res chain seq x y z
N MET A 1 14.21 0.29 -15.52
CA MET A 1 15.29 0.70 -14.58
C MET A 1 15.34 2.21 -14.34
N LYS A 2 15.40 3.08 -15.37
CA LYS A 2 15.46 4.55 -15.18
C LYS A 2 14.27 5.12 -14.39
N LEU A 3 13.04 4.65 -14.64
CA LEU A 3 11.83 5.17 -13.98
C LEU A 3 11.89 4.98 -12.45
N TYR A 4 12.05 3.74 -11.97
CA TYR A 4 12.15 3.45 -10.53
C TYR A 4 13.26 4.24 -9.84
N GLN A 5 14.46 4.30 -10.45
CA GLN A 5 15.60 5.02 -9.86
C GLN A 5 15.34 6.52 -9.80
N ASN A 6 14.69 7.10 -10.81
CA ASN A 6 14.31 8.52 -10.81
C ASN A 6 13.26 8.80 -9.71
N LEU A 7 12.18 8.01 -9.64
CA LEU A 7 11.17 8.18 -8.58
C LEU A 7 11.75 7.97 -7.18
N LEU A 8 12.63 6.99 -7.00
CA LEU A 8 13.31 6.77 -5.72
C LEU A 8 14.22 7.96 -5.36
N SER A 9 14.92 8.55 -6.34
CA SER A 9 15.76 9.73 -6.11
C SER A 9 14.94 10.96 -5.72
N GLU A 10 13.78 11.15 -6.35
CA GLU A 10 12.81 12.20 -6.00
C GLU A 10 12.23 11.98 -4.60
N PHE A 11 11.79 10.75 -4.30
CA PHE A 11 11.30 10.37 -2.98
C PHE A 11 12.36 10.57 -1.90
N LYS A 12 13.64 10.31 -2.21
CA LYS A 12 14.75 10.53 -1.27
C LYS A 12 15.03 12.03 -1.05
N ARG A 13 14.85 12.87 -2.07
CA ARG A 13 15.10 14.32 -1.97
C ARG A 13 14.13 15.00 -1.02
N GLU A 14 12.86 14.64 -1.06
CA GLU A 14 11.78 15.27 -0.28
C GLU A 14 10.99 14.21 0.52
N GLN A 15 11.70 13.37 1.28
CA GLN A 15 11.13 12.17 1.91
C GLN A 15 9.89 12.46 2.77
N THR A 16 9.87 13.55 3.53
CA THR A 16 8.77 13.88 4.44
C THR A 16 7.49 14.25 3.68
N GLY A 17 7.61 15.05 2.62
CA GLY A 17 6.49 15.46 1.78
C GLY A 17 5.95 14.31 0.93
N TYR A 18 6.84 13.56 0.29
CA TYR A 18 6.47 12.40 -0.51
C TYR A 18 5.93 11.23 0.33
N ALA A 19 6.41 11.04 1.56
CA ALA A 19 5.85 10.04 2.46
C ALA A 19 4.42 10.40 2.88
N THR A 20 4.17 11.67 3.20
CA THR A 20 2.81 12.13 3.58
C THR A 20 1.80 11.93 2.45
N THR A 21 2.16 12.36 1.24
CA THR A 21 1.32 12.15 0.05
C THR A 21 1.15 10.66 -0.28
N GLY A 22 2.20 9.86 -0.09
CA GLY A 22 2.16 8.40 -0.21
C GLY A 22 1.18 7.76 0.77
N ILE A 23 1.15 8.18 2.04
CA ILE A 23 0.23 7.68 3.06
C ILE A 23 -1.21 7.95 2.65
N ILE A 24 -1.52 9.17 2.18
CA ILE A 24 -2.88 9.54 1.76
C ILE A 24 -3.32 8.68 0.58
N ALA A 25 -2.52 8.65 -0.49
CA ALA A 25 -2.85 7.89 -1.69
C ALA A 25 -3.03 6.39 -1.41
N GLN A 26 -2.09 5.80 -0.66
CA GLN A 26 -2.14 4.39 -0.29
C GLN A 26 -3.33 4.08 0.63
N SER A 27 -3.68 4.96 1.56
CA SER A 27 -4.82 4.77 2.45
C SER A 27 -6.14 4.75 1.68
N CYS A 28 -6.32 5.68 0.72
CA CYS A 28 -7.52 5.69 -0.13
C CYS A 28 -7.68 4.40 -0.93
N ILE A 29 -6.61 3.93 -1.59
CA ILE A 29 -6.64 2.69 -2.37
C ILE A 29 -6.87 1.48 -1.46
N GLY A 30 -6.20 1.43 -0.30
CA GLY A 30 -6.38 0.38 0.70
C GLY A 30 -7.80 0.31 1.25
N SER A 31 -8.45 1.45 1.50
CA SER A 31 -9.85 1.51 1.95
C SER A 31 -10.81 0.97 0.88
N ILE A 32 -10.60 1.29 -0.40
CA ILE A 32 -11.40 0.75 -1.51
C ILE A 32 -11.22 -0.77 -1.59
N ALA A 33 -9.97 -1.26 -1.51
CA ALA A 33 -9.68 -2.69 -1.51
C ALA A 33 -10.35 -3.42 -0.34
N ALA A 34 -10.27 -2.86 0.87
CA ALA A 34 -10.91 -3.42 2.06
C ALA A 34 -12.43 -3.45 1.92
N MET A 35 -13.05 -2.38 1.41
CA MET A 35 -14.50 -2.31 1.19
C MET A 35 -14.98 -3.38 0.20
N LEU A 36 -14.32 -3.52 -0.95
CA LEU A 36 -14.68 -4.52 -1.96
C LEU A 36 -14.51 -5.94 -1.42
N GLN A 37 -13.40 -6.21 -0.73
CA GLN A 37 -13.19 -7.49 -0.06
C GLN A 37 -14.30 -7.77 0.96
N LEU A 38 -14.76 -6.76 1.70
CA LEU A 38 -15.84 -6.90 2.68
C LEU A 38 -17.23 -7.09 2.04
N MET A 39 -17.43 -6.68 0.80
CA MET A 39 -18.68 -6.89 0.06
C MET A 39 -18.72 -8.21 -0.70
N SER A 40 -17.57 -8.81 -0.97
CA SER A 40 -17.47 -10.06 -1.70
C SER A 40 -18.13 -11.25 -0.99
N GLU A 41 -18.65 -12.16 -1.81
CA GLU A 41 -19.33 -13.41 -1.42
C GLU A 41 -18.33 -14.54 -1.08
N VAL A 42 -17.03 -14.26 -1.11
CA VAL A 42 -15.99 -15.23 -0.72
C VAL A 42 -16.19 -15.75 0.71
N PRO A 43 -15.77 -17.00 1.00
CA PRO A 43 -15.87 -17.59 2.33
C PRO A 43 -15.27 -16.68 3.40
N ALA A 44 -15.95 -16.58 4.56
CA ALA A 44 -15.59 -15.64 5.62
C ALA A 44 -14.11 -15.73 6.05
N LEU A 45 -13.54 -16.94 6.14
CA LEU A 45 -12.13 -17.11 6.48
C LEU A 45 -11.21 -16.45 5.45
N SER A 46 -11.39 -16.76 4.16
CA SER A 46 -10.60 -16.17 3.06
C SER A 46 -10.78 -14.65 3.00
N LYS A 47 -12.00 -14.17 3.24
CA LYS A 47 -12.37 -12.76 3.30
C LYS A 47 -11.51 -11.99 4.31
N PHE A 48 -11.52 -12.45 5.56
CA PHE A 48 -10.82 -11.81 6.66
C PHE A 48 -9.29 -11.97 6.58
N VAL A 49 -8.81 -13.10 6.06
CA VAL A 49 -7.36 -13.30 5.84
C VAL A 49 -6.83 -12.29 4.82
N LEU A 50 -7.49 -12.14 3.67
CA LEU A 50 -7.04 -11.19 2.65
C LEU A 50 -7.12 -9.75 3.16
N LEU A 51 -8.20 -9.40 3.86
CA LEU A 51 -8.35 -8.09 4.49
C LEU A 51 -7.24 -7.81 5.52
N PHE A 52 -6.88 -8.80 6.33
CA PHE A 52 -5.78 -8.69 7.27
C PHE A 52 -4.45 -8.40 6.54
N ILE A 53 -4.17 -9.09 5.44
CA ILE A 53 -2.96 -8.89 4.64
C ILE A 53 -2.93 -7.49 4.01
N VAL A 54 -4.04 -7.01 3.44
CA VAL A 54 -4.14 -5.64 2.92
C VAL A 54 -3.84 -4.63 4.04
N THR A 55 -4.46 -4.82 5.20
CA THR A 55 -4.37 -3.88 6.32
C THR A 55 -2.96 -3.84 6.91
N ILE A 56 -2.32 -4.99 7.12
CA ILE A 56 -0.97 -5.04 7.70
C ILE A 56 0.08 -4.47 6.74
N LEU A 57 -0.09 -4.65 5.42
CA LEU A 57 0.80 -4.03 4.43
C LEU A 57 0.65 -2.50 4.41
N CYS A 58 -0.58 -2.00 4.47
CA CYS A 58 -0.84 -0.56 4.62
C CYS A 58 -0.19 0.00 5.89
N MET A 59 -0.41 -0.67 7.02
CA MET A 59 0.15 -0.23 8.31
C MET A 59 1.67 -0.38 8.38
N ALA A 60 2.25 -1.36 7.69
CA ALA A 60 3.70 -1.51 7.60
C ALA A 60 4.36 -0.32 6.89
N TYR A 61 3.72 0.22 5.84
CA TYR A 61 4.20 1.45 5.20
C TYR A 61 4.09 2.65 6.16
N ASN A 62 2.93 2.85 6.81
CA ASN A 62 2.75 3.93 7.78
C ASN A 62 3.77 3.85 8.93
N GLY A 63 3.99 2.64 9.46
CA GLY A 63 4.99 2.37 10.49
C GLY A 63 6.41 2.64 10.01
N ALA A 64 6.74 2.28 8.76
CA ALA A 64 8.06 2.55 8.16
C ALA A 64 8.34 4.05 8.01
N VAL A 65 7.32 4.85 7.70
CA VAL A 65 7.41 6.31 7.65
C VAL A 65 7.65 6.88 9.05
N LEU A 66 6.86 6.46 10.05
CA LEU A 66 6.99 6.94 11.43
C LEU A 66 8.31 6.53 12.08
N ALA A 67 8.81 5.33 11.78
CA ALA A 67 10.10 4.83 12.25
C ALA A 67 11.29 5.42 11.48
N GLN A 68 11.06 6.33 10.52
CA GLN A 68 12.09 6.97 9.70
C GLN A 68 13.03 5.96 9.03
N LEU A 69 12.49 4.83 8.55
CA LEU A 69 13.28 3.84 7.83
C LEU A 69 13.89 4.44 6.55
N ASN A 70 14.94 3.78 6.07
CA ASN A 70 15.61 4.15 4.82
C ASN A 70 14.59 4.36 3.68
N SER A 71 14.76 5.45 2.93
CA SER A 71 13.80 5.87 1.89
C SER A 71 13.53 4.76 0.86
N LYS A 72 14.52 3.91 0.57
CA LYS A 72 14.39 2.74 -0.30
C LYS A 72 13.41 1.69 0.26
N THR A 73 13.51 1.39 1.55
CA THR A 73 12.63 0.43 2.22
C THR A 73 11.20 0.96 2.24
N THR A 74 11.04 2.21 2.68
CA THR A 74 9.74 2.90 2.75
C THR A 74 9.08 3.00 1.38
N PHE A 75 9.82 3.35 0.33
CA PHE A 75 9.31 3.41 -1.05
C PHE A 75 8.91 2.03 -1.60
N ASN A 76 9.68 0.98 -1.30
CA ASN A 76 9.32 -0.37 -1.69
C ASN A 76 8.06 -0.87 -0.98
N LEU A 77 7.88 -0.53 0.30
CA LEU A 77 6.66 -0.82 1.07
C LEU A 77 5.44 -0.08 0.50
N LEU A 78 5.61 1.18 0.06
CA LEU A 78 4.56 1.93 -0.63
C LEU A 78 4.12 1.21 -1.91
N ILE A 79 5.08 0.84 -2.75
CA ILE A 79 4.78 0.13 -4.01
C ILE A 79 4.09 -1.20 -3.71
N ALA A 80 4.60 -1.98 -2.74
CA ALA A 80 4.04 -3.28 -2.40
C ALA A 80 2.58 -3.16 -1.89
N SER A 81 2.31 -2.22 -1.00
CA SER A 81 0.95 -2.00 -0.45
C SER A 81 -0.03 -1.53 -1.52
N ILE A 82 0.37 -0.60 -2.40
CA ILE A 82 -0.47 -0.15 -3.52
C ILE A 82 -0.73 -1.30 -4.49
N LEU A 83 0.32 -2.01 -4.91
CA LEU A 83 0.19 -3.11 -5.87
C LEU A 83 -0.73 -4.20 -5.33
N PHE A 84 -0.55 -4.59 -4.08
CA PHE A 84 -1.39 -5.61 -3.44
C PHE A 84 -2.84 -5.15 -3.29
N SER A 85 -3.07 -3.88 -2.94
CA SER A 85 -4.43 -3.31 -2.85
C SER A 85 -5.10 -3.28 -4.22
N ILE A 86 -4.39 -2.89 -5.29
CA ILE A 86 -4.90 -2.92 -6.66
C ILE A 86 -5.23 -4.35 -7.11
N MET A 87 -4.33 -5.32 -6.84
CA MET A 87 -4.61 -6.74 -7.14
C MET A 87 -5.86 -7.22 -6.41
N THR A 88 -6.04 -6.85 -5.15
CA THR A 88 -7.23 -7.19 -4.37
C THR A 88 -8.49 -6.58 -4.99
N ILE A 89 -8.44 -5.32 -5.42
CA ILE A 89 -9.56 -4.66 -6.12
C ILE A 89 -9.91 -5.41 -7.41
N VAL A 90 -8.91 -5.74 -8.24
CA VAL A 90 -9.10 -6.45 -9.50
C VAL A 90 -9.71 -7.83 -9.28
N ILE A 91 -9.24 -8.59 -8.29
CA ILE A 91 -9.78 -9.91 -7.94
C ILE A 91 -11.23 -9.84 -7.49
N ASN A 92 -11.64 -8.78 -6.79
CA ASN A 92 -13.03 -8.63 -6.35
C ASN A 92 -13.98 -8.12 -7.45
N LEU A 93 -13.44 -7.55 -8.54
CA LEU A 93 -14.22 -7.01 -9.64
C LEU A 93 -14.44 -8.02 -10.78
N ILE A 94 -13.58 -9.05 -10.85
CA ILE A 94 -13.67 -10.18 -11.78
C ILE A 94 -14.54 -11.27 -11.16
#